data_AF-A0A8J3ZEH8-F1
#
_entry.id   AF-A0A8J3ZEH8-F1
#
_cell.length_a   1.000
_cell.length_b   1.000
_cell.length_c   1.000
_cell.angle_alpha   90.00
_cell.angle_beta   90.00
_cell.angle_gamma   90.00
#
_symmetry.space_group_name_H-M   'P 1'
#
loop_
_entity.id
_entity.type
_entity.pdbx_description
1 polymer ?
#
loop_
_entity_poly.entity_id
_entity_poly.type
_entity_poly.pdbx_seq_one_letter_code
_entity_poly.pdbx_strand_id
1 'polypeptide(L)'
;MPNIEVDDAFMGQVEKTLRQLGVDIAASPHGPLANFTVKAGGKNFLLGLAVTERVKSMTQAVDSTLTQLSSTATNRANQISLYRIVTDDAESLNDTSAQDFLRDAPNWVQANATTK
;
A
#
# COMPACT_ATOMS: atom_id res chain seq x y z
N MET A 1 2.83 20.23 -27.95
CA MET A 1 3.77 19.47 -27.11
C MET A 1 2.97 18.40 -26.38
N PRO A 2 3.50 17.20 -26.10
CA PRO A 2 2.79 16.25 -25.25
C PRO A 2 2.58 16.89 -23.87
N ASN A 3 1.33 17.03 -23.45
CA ASN A 3 0.97 17.52 -22.12
C ASN A 3 1.04 16.33 -21.16
N ILE A 4 1.81 16.44 -20.08
CA ILE A 4 1.68 15.51 -18.96
C ILE A 4 0.47 16.01 -18.17
N GLU A 5 -0.56 15.19 -18.04
CA GLU A 5 -1.73 15.49 -17.20
C GLU A 5 -2.09 14.20 -16.44
N VAL A 6 -2.12 14.29 -15.11
CA VAL A 6 -2.56 13.21 -14.22
C VAL A 6 -3.85 13.65 -13.51
N ASP A 7 -4.81 12.73 -13.41
CA ASP A 7 -6.00 12.97 -12.57
C ASP A 7 -5.63 12.86 -11.09
N ASP A 8 -5.18 13.99 -10.57
CA ASP A 8 -4.74 14.15 -9.18
C ASP A 8 -5.81 13.82 -8.16
N ALA A 9 -7.07 14.15 -8.48
CA ALA A 9 -8.20 13.90 -7.60
C ALA A 9 -8.45 12.39 -7.47
N PHE A 10 -8.44 11.68 -8.60
CA PHE A 10 -8.58 10.23 -8.60
C PHE A 10 -7.39 9.56 -7.89
N MET A 11 -6.16 9.94 -8.22
CA MET A 11 -4.96 9.32 -7.64
C MET A 11 -4.85 9.59 -6.14
N GLY A 12 -5.18 10.79 -5.68
CA GLY A 12 -5.29 11.12 -4.25
C GLY A 12 -6.37 10.30 -3.53
N GLN A 13 -7.51 10.04 -4.18
CA GLN A 13 -8.56 9.20 -3.62
C GLN A 13 -8.12 7.73 -3.51
N VAL A 14 -7.40 7.20 -4.52
CA VAL A 14 -6.84 5.84 -4.49
C VAL A 14 -5.79 5.72 -3.39
N GLU A 15 -4.88 6.69 -3.26
CA GLU A 15 -3.89 6.73 -2.18
C GLU A 15 -4.58 6.67 -0.81
N LYS A 16 -5.55 7.57 -0.57
CA LYS A 16 -6.28 7.63 0.70
C LYS A 16 -6.98 6.31 1.03
N THR A 17 -7.61 5.71 0.03
CA THR A 17 -8.30 4.41 0.18
C THR A 17 -7.32 3.31 0.58
N LEU A 18 -6.16 3.24 -0.07
CA LEU A 18 -5.13 2.25 0.24
C LEU A 18 -4.51 2.46 1.62
N ARG A 19 -4.28 3.70 2.05
CA ARG A 19 -3.82 3.99 3.41
C ARG A 19 -4.85 3.55 4.44
N GLN A 20 -6.12 3.88 4.23
CA GLN A 20 -7.19 3.49 5.13
C GLN A 20 -7.31 1.98 5.23
N LEU A 21 -7.27 1.26 4.10
CA LEU A 21 -7.27 -0.20 4.08
C LEU A 21 -6.08 -0.79 4.86
N GLY A 22 -4.89 -0.21 4.69
CA GLY A 22 -3.69 -0.60 5.44
C GLY A 22 -3.89 -0.46 6.95
N VAL A 23 -4.46 0.67 7.39
CA VAL A 23 -4.80 0.97 8.79
C VAL A 23 -5.88 0.02 9.31
N ASP A 24 -6.99 -0.17 8.60
CA ASP A 24 -8.10 -1.01 9.06
C ASP A 24 -7.66 -2.47 9.28
N ILE A 25 -6.82 -2.98 8.36
CA ILE A 25 -6.26 -4.33 8.49
C ILE A 25 -5.24 -4.38 9.64
N ALA A 26 -4.36 -3.38 9.76
CA ALA A 26 -3.37 -3.30 10.84
C ALA A 26 -3.96 -2.96 12.22
N ALA A 27 -5.17 -2.40 12.26
CA ALA A 27 -5.98 -2.10 13.46
C ALA A 27 -6.96 -3.24 13.81
N SER A 28 -7.04 -4.26 12.96
CA SER A 28 -7.64 -5.55 13.27
C SER A 28 -6.72 -6.57 14.00
N PRO A 29 -5.50 -6.26 14.53
CA PRO A 29 -4.43 -7.24 14.61
C PRO A 29 -4.60 -8.28 15.72
N HIS A 30 -5.59 -8.18 16.63
CA HIS A 30 -5.76 -9.17 17.71
C HIS A 30 -7.22 -9.40 18.17
N GLY A 31 -8.22 -9.01 17.37
CA GLY A 31 -9.59 -9.53 17.55
C GLY A 31 -9.61 -11.06 17.44
N PRO A 32 -10.68 -11.77 17.83
CA PRO A 32 -10.76 -13.15 18.38
C PRO A 32 -9.96 -14.31 17.73
N LEU A 33 -9.25 -14.09 16.63
CA LEU A 33 -8.39 -15.00 15.89
C LEU A 33 -7.08 -15.38 16.62
N ALA A 34 -6.32 -14.42 17.16
CA ALA A 34 -5.07 -14.73 17.87
C ALA A 34 -5.30 -15.42 19.22
N ASN A 35 -6.43 -15.13 19.86
CA ASN A 35 -6.86 -15.68 21.16
C ASN A 35 -7.95 -16.76 21.01
N PHE A 36 -8.14 -17.31 19.80
CA PHE A 36 -9.20 -18.27 19.56
C PHE A 36 -8.90 -19.59 20.28
N THR A 37 -9.63 -19.86 21.36
CA THR A 37 -9.55 -21.13 22.08
C THR A 37 -10.72 -22.00 21.65
N VAL A 38 -10.50 -22.91 20.70
CA VAL A 38 -11.49 -23.95 20.37
C VAL A 38 -11.44 -25.00 21.46
N LYS A 39 -12.51 -25.08 22.27
CA LYS A 39 -12.67 -26.14 23.27
C LYS A 39 -12.99 -27.44 22.53
N ALA A 40 -12.12 -28.43 22.67
CA ALA A 40 -12.25 -29.73 22.00
C ALA A 40 -13.46 -30.58 22.47
N GLY A 41 -14.35 -30.07 23.33
CA GLY A 41 -15.50 -30.83 23.83
C GLY A 41 -15.10 -32.06 24.66
N GLY A 42 -14.76 -31.85 25.94
CA GLY A 42 -14.39 -32.93 26.87
C GLY A 42 -12.91 -33.36 26.79
N LYS A 43 -12.39 -33.94 27.87
CA LYS A 43 -11.02 -34.47 27.91
C LYS A 43 -10.89 -35.67 26.95
N ASN A 44 -9.86 -35.69 26.11
CA ASN A 44 -9.49 -36.78 25.19
C ASN A 44 -10.40 -37.02 23.97
N PHE A 45 -11.20 -36.03 23.55
CA PHE A 45 -11.96 -36.14 22.29
C PHE A 45 -11.06 -35.82 21.08
N LEU A 46 -10.50 -36.87 20.46
CA LEU A 46 -9.55 -36.76 19.34
C LEU A 46 -10.11 -35.94 18.16
N LEU A 47 -11.39 -36.10 17.83
CA LEU A 47 -12.03 -35.33 16.76
C LEU A 47 -12.10 -33.83 17.09
N GLY A 48 -12.37 -33.49 18.36
CA GLY A 48 -12.37 -32.10 18.81
C GLY A 48 -10.99 -31.45 18.76
N LEU A 49 -9.94 -32.20 19.13
CA LEU A 49 -8.56 -31.73 18.98
C LEU A 49 -8.19 -31.49 17.51
N ALA A 50 -8.59 -32.39 16.60
CA ALA A 50 -8.37 -32.22 15.16
C ALA A 50 -9.09 -30.98 14.60
N VAL A 51 -10.33 -30.72 15.04
CA VAL A 51 -11.07 -29.51 14.68
C VAL A 51 -10.38 -28.26 15.20
N THR A 52 -9.93 -28.26 16.46
CA THR A 52 -9.17 -27.14 17.05
C THR A 52 -7.92 -26.81 16.25
N GLU A 53 -7.11 -27.80 15.92
CA GLU A 53 -5.88 -27.61 15.13
C GLU A 53 -6.19 -27.12 13.71
N ARG A 54 -7.25 -27.64 13.07
CA ARG A 54 -7.65 -27.19 11.74
C ARG A 54 -8.08 -25.73 11.74
N VAL A 55 -8.92 -25.32 12.69
CA VAL A 55 -9.38 -23.94 12.81
C VAL A 55 -8.20 -23.00 13.10
N LYS A 56 -7.30 -23.39 14.02
CA LYS A 56 -6.09 -22.62 14.33
C LYS A 56 -5.20 -22.39 13.10
N SER A 57 -4.97 -23.45 12.31
CA SER A 57 -4.18 -23.36 11.08
C SER A 57 -4.83 -22.42 10.04
N MET A 58 -6.16 -22.51 9.86
CA MET A 58 -6.88 -21.60 8.96
C MET A 58 -6.80 -20.15 9.43
N THR A 59 -6.95 -19.92 10.73
CA THR A 59 -6.81 -18.59 11.32
C THR A 59 -5.42 -17.98 11.07
N GLN A 60 -4.36 -18.76 11.26
CA GLN A 60 -2.98 -18.30 10.99
C GLN A 60 -2.76 -17.96 9.51
N ALA A 61 -3.36 -18.73 8.59
CA ALA A 61 -3.26 -18.46 7.15
C ALA A 61 -3.98 -17.15 6.77
N VAL A 62 -5.16 -16.91 7.35
CA VAL A 62 -5.91 -15.65 7.15
C VAL A 62 -5.11 -14.47 7.71
N ASP A 63 -4.57 -14.60 8.91
CA ASP A 63 -3.76 -13.57 9.57
C ASP A 63 -2.52 -13.17 8.74
N SER A 64 -1.80 -14.17 8.21
CA SER A 64 -0.67 -13.94 7.32
C SER A 64 -1.08 -13.18 6.06
N THR A 65 -2.22 -13.55 5.46
CA THR A 65 -2.74 -12.90 4.25
C THR A 65 -3.12 -11.45 4.52
N LEU A 66 -3.78 -11.17 5.65
CA LEU A 66 -4.14 -9.81 6.05
C LEU A 66 -2.90 -8.94 6.27
N THR A 67 -1.88 -9.47 6.94
CA THR A 67 -0.60 -8.76 7.13
C THR A 67 0.04 -8.39 5.79
N GLN A 68 0.06 -9.32 4.83
CA GLN A 68 0.59 -9.05 3.47
C GLN A 68 -0.24 -7.99 2.73
N LEU A 69 -1.58 -8.03 2.85
CA LEU A 69 -2.47 -7.04 2.24
C LEU A 69 -2.25 -5.64 2.83
N SER A 70 -2.14 -5.51 4.15
CA SER A 70 -1.86 -4.23 4.81
C SER A 70 -0.53 -3.61 4.33
N SER A 71 0.52 -4.42 4.29
CA SER A 71 1.83 -4.01 3.78
C SER A 71 1.76 -3.58 2.30
N THR A 72 1.09 -4.39 1.47
CA THR A 72 0.93 -4.10 0.04
C THR A 72 0.16 -2.80 -0.18
N ALA A 73 -0.95 -2.60 0.52
CA ALA A 73 -1.77 -1.40 0.40
C ALA A 73 -0.97 -0.15 0.80
N THR A 74 -0.24 -0.21 1.92
CA THR A 74 0.62 0.90 2.38
C THR A 74 1.73 1.22 1.37
N ASN A 75 2.38 0.21 0.82
CA ASN A 75 3.43 0.40 -0.18
C ASN A 75 2.88 1.02 -1.47
N ARG A 76 1.72 0.59 -1.94
CA ARG A 76 1.08 1.17 -3.13
C ARG A 76 0.63 2.62 -2.89
N ALA A 77 0.10 2.94 -1.72
CA ALA A 77 -0.20 4.32 -1.37
C ALA A 77 1.05 5.22 -1.43
N ASN A 78 2.18 4.76 -0.88
CA ASN A 78 3.43 5.52 -0.95
C ASN A 78 3.93 5.70 -2.39
N GLN A 79 3.80 4.68 -3.24
CA GLN A 79 4.16 4.79 -4.66
C GLN A 79 3.28 5.77 -5.42
N ILE A 80 1.97 5.79 -5.16
CA ILE A 80 1.06 6.76 -5.77
C ILE A 80 1.40 8.17 -5.31
N SER A 81 1.69 8.36 -4.02
CA SER A 81 2.13 9.65 -3.49
C SER A 81 3.40 10.15 -4.17
N LEU A 82 4.42 9.29 -4.32
CA LEU A 82 5.66 9.63 -5.03
C LEU A 82 5.42 9.92 -6.51
N TYR A 83 4.56 9.14 -7.17
CA TYR A 83 4.22 9.35 -8.57
C TYR A 83 3.58 10.74 -8.77
N ARG A 84 2.60 11.10 -7.93
CA ARG A 84 1.95 12.42 -7.98
C ARG A 84 2.95 13.56 -7.81
N ILE A 85 3.86 13.47 -6.83
CA ILE A 85 4.91 14.49 -6.66
C ILE A 85 5.73 14.68 -7.94
N VAL A 86 6.16 13.59 -8.57
CA VAL A 86 6.96 13.67 -9.81
C VAL A 86 6.15 14.23 -10.98
N THR A 87 4.86 13.91 -11.06
CA THR A 87 4.00 14.40 -12.15
C THR A 87 3.61 15.85 -11.94
N ASP A 88 3.35 16.30 -10.72
CA ASP A 88 3.11 17.71 -10.39
C ASP A 88 4.35 18.56 -10.72
N ASP A 89 5.54 18.08 -10.34
CA ASP A 89 6.82 18.72 -10.70
C ASP A 89 6.95 18.84 -12.22
N ALA A 90 6.60 17.79 -12.97
CA ALA A 90 6.68 17.79 -14.44
C ALA A 90 5.61 18.68 -15.09
N GLU A 91 4.39 18.69 -14.55
CA GLU A 91 3.27 19.53 -15.01
C GLU A 91 3.59 21.02 -14.87
N SER A 92 4.23 21.41 -13.77
CA SER A 92 4.68 22.79 -13.54
C SER A 92 5.65 23.29 -14.62
N LEU A 93 6.28 22.38 -15.36
CA LEU A 93 7.24 22.68 -16.41
C LEU A 93 6.63 22.69 -17.83
N ASN A 94 5.37 22.30 -18.01
CA ASN A 94 4.76 22.21 -19.34
C ASN A 94 4.67 23.56 -20.06
N ASP A 95 4.54 24.66 -19.31
CA ASP A 95 4.37 26.01 -19.85
C ASP A 95 5.56 26.95 -19.61
N THR A 96 6.70 26.44 -19.08
CA THR A 96 7.89 27.27 -18.85
C THR A 96 8.74 27.43 -20.12
N SER A 97 9.42 28.57 -20.23
CA SER A 97 10.38 28.81 -21.32
C SER A 97 11.56 27.84 -21.21
N ALA A 98 12.25 27.54 -22.32
CA ALA A 98 13.40 26.62 -22.28
C ALA A 98 14.53 27.06 -21.33
N GLN A 99 14.70 28.37 -21.11
CA GLN A 99 15.69 28.90 -20.16
C GLN A 99 15.24 28.72 -18.71
N ASP A 100 13.95 28.94 -18.43
CA ASP A 100 13.38 28.71 -17.10
C ASP A 100 13.33 27.21 -16.78
N PHE A 101 13.02 26.36 -17.77
CA PHE A 101 13.09 24.91 -17.64
C PHE A 101 14.48 24.44 -17.21
N LEU A 102 15.55 24.92 -17.86
CA LEU A 102 16.92 24.51 -17.49
C LEU A 102 17.33 25.02 -16.10
N ARG A 103 16.79 26.14 -15.65
CA ARG A 103 17.05 26.71 -14.32
C ARG A 103 16.29 25.97 -13.22
N ASP A 104 15.01 25.70 -13.46
CA ASP A 104 14.05 25.25 -12.45
C ASP A 104 13.78 23.73 -12.54
N ALA A 105 14.36 23.04 -13.52
CA ALA A 105 14.28 21.60 -13.66
C ALA A 105 14.72 20.87 -12.38
N PRO A 106 13.92 19.92 -11.88
CA PRO A 106 14.28 19.10 -10.73
C PRO A 106 15.62 18.37 -10.91
N ASN A 107 16.30 18.07 -9.79
CA ASN A 107 17.62 17.42 -9.81
C ASN A 107 17.66 16.10 -10.59
N TRP A 108 16.54 15.35 -10.64
CA TRP A 108 16.43 14.10 -11.40
C TRP A 108 16.40 14.31 -12.93
N VAL A 109 16.04 15.51 -13.39
CA VAL A 109 16.14 15.92 -14.80
C VAL A 109 17.56 16.37 -15.12
N GLN A 110 18.16 17.20 -14.26
CA GLN A 110 19.51 17.77 -14.48
C GLN A 110 20.61 16.69 -14.53
N ALA A 111 20.46 15.61 -13.76
CA ALA A 111 21.39 14.46 -13.77
C ALA A 111 21.46 13.71 -15.12
N ASN A 112 20.37 13.75 -15.91
CA ASN A 112 20.30 13.09 -17.22
C ASN A 112 20.67 14.03 -18.40
N ALA A 113 20.70 15.34 -18.17
CA ALA A 113 21.07 16.33 -19.18
C ALA A 113 22.60 16.48 -19.34
N THR A 114 23.37 16.11 -18.31
CA THR A 114 24.84 16.27 -18.24
C THR A 114 25.63 15.06 -18.77
N THR A 115 24.95 14.01 -19.23
CA THR A 115 25.55 12.76 -19.75
C THR A 115 25.58 12.66 -21.28
N LYS A 116 25.39 13.76 -22.01
CA LYS A 116 25.56 13.82 -23.47
C LYS A 116 26.68 14.75 -23.89
#